data_AF-A0A5R8KDE5-F1
#
_entry.id   AF-A0A5R8KDE5-F1
#
_cell.length_a   1.000
_cell.length_b   1.000
_cell.length_c   1.000
_cell.angle_alpha   90.00
_cell.angle_beta   90.00
_cell.angle_gamma   90.00
#
_symmetry.space_group_name_H-M   'P 1'
#
loop_
_entity.id
_entity.type
_entity.pdbx_description
1 polymer ?
#
loop_
_entity_poly.entity_id
_entity_poly.type
_entity_poly.pdbx_seq_one_letter_code
_entity_poly.pdbx_strand_id
1 'polypeptide(L)'
;MRARVVGVHDGDSITVLAAEKVEIKVRLEGVDAPELRQDFGRVAKQALSEAVFGKTVTLVPSGRDRYRRLLARVVYRGRDVNLEMVATGMAWHYVRYSKDAKLAAAEREARLARLGLWSQRGAIPPWEWRK
;
A
#
# COMPACT_ATOMS: atom_id res chain seq x y z
N MET A 1 11.91 -5.98 -10.87
CA MET A 1 12.55 -7.04 -10.05
C MET A 1 11.49 -8.02 -9.58
N ARG A 2 11.71 -9.35 -9.60
CA ARG A 2 10.78 -10.33 -9.01
C ARG A 2 11.26 -10.76 -7.63
N ALA A 3 10.36 -10.84 -6.65
CA ALA A 3 10.69 -11.25 -5.29
C ALA A 3 9.48 -11.92 -4.61
N ARG A 4 9.74 -12.83 -3.66
CA ARG A 4 8.67 -13.49 -2.88
C ARG A 4 8.32 -12.62 -1.67
N VAL A 5 7.04 -12.34 -1.45
CA VAL A 5 6.61 -11.64 -0.22
C VAL A 5 6.67 -12.62 0.95
N VAL A 6 7.45 -12.25 1.97
CA VAL A 6 7.67 -13.06 3.18
C VAL A 6 7.16 -12.38 4.46
N GLY A 7 6.75 -11.11 4.38
CA GLY A 7 6.12 -10.41 5.49
C GLY A 7 5.23 -9.26 5.01
N VAL A 8 4.18 -8.98 5.78
CA VAL A 8 3.32 -7.80 5.61
C VAL A 8 3.21 -7.12 6.97
N HIS A 9 3.61 -5.85 7.03
CA HIS A 9 3.73 -5.11 8.28
C HIS A 9 2.42 -4.38 8.60
N ASP A 10 1.88 -3.68 7.60
CA ASP A 10 0.67 -2.86 7.64
C ASP A 10 0.00 -2.86 6.24
N GLY A 11 -0.87 -1.89 5.94
CA GLY A 11 -1.56 -1.79 4.65
C GLY A 11 -0.74 -1.19 3.49
N ASP A 12 0.51 -0.78 3.71
CA ASP A 12 1.38 -0.23 2.66
C ASP A 12 2.84 -0.71 2.69
N SER A 13 3.21 -1.59 3.61
CA SER A 13 4.59 -2.03 3.81
C SER A 13 4.73 -3.55 3.88
N ILE A 14 5.67 -4.09 3.11
CA ILE A 14 5.95 -5.53 2.99
C ILE A 14 7.45 -5.82 3.13
N THR A 15 7.80 -7.05 3.49
CA THR A 15 9.15 -7.60 3.30
C THR A 15 9.11 -8.59 2.16
N VAL A 16 10.06 -8.47 1.24
CA VAL A 16 10.29 -9.45 0.18
C VAL A 16 11.63 -10.14 0.33
N LEU A 17 11.70 -11.37 -0.13
CA LEU A 17 12.92 -12.13 -0.32
C LEU A 17 13.28 -12.08 -1.81
N ALA A 18 14.36 -11.36 -2.12
CA ALA A 18 14.91 -11.24 -3.46
C ALA A 18 15.90 -12.39 -3.76
N ALA A 19 16.64 -12.29 -4.87
CA ALA A 19 17.71 -13.23 -5.18
C ALA A 19 18.70 -13.35 -4.00
N GLU A 20 19.35 -14.51 -3.89
CA GLU A 20 20.35 -14.79 -2.85
C GLU A 20 19.82 -14.66 -1.41
N LYS A 21 18.50 -14.78 -1.22
CA LYS A 21 17.83 -14.65 0.08
C LYS A 21 18.02 -13.29 0.75
N VAL A 22 18.23 -12.23 -0.03
CA VAL A 22 18.31 -10.87 0.49
C VAL A 22 16.90 -10.38 0.84
N GLU A 23 16.68 -10.04 2.12
CA GLU A 23 15.46 -9.40 2.56
C GLU A 23 15.46 -7.90 2.22
N ILE A 24 14.37 -7.45 1.62
CA ILE A 24 14.17 -6.04 1.25
C ILE A 24 12.84 -5.58 1.84
N LYS A 25 12.89 -4.53 2.66
CA LYS A 25 11.69 -3.81 3.09
C LYS A 25 11.21 -2.91 1.97
N VAL A 26 9.95 -3.05 1.59
CA VAL A 26 9.31 -2.31 0.51
C VAL A 26 8.13 -1.55 1.09
N ARG A 27 8.03 -0.26 0.74
CA ARG A 27 6.83 0.54 0.95
C ARG A 27 6.18 0.76 -0.42
N LEU A 28 4.87 0.54 -0.48
CA LEU A 28 4.07 0.79 -1.66
C LEU A 28 4.16 2.28 -2.00
N GLU A 29 4.66 2.56 -3.20
CA GLU A 29 4.77 3.91 -3.72
C GLU A 29 3.40 4.59 -3.87
N GLY A 30 3.36 5.87 -3.51
CA GLY A 30 2.23 6.76 -3.79
C GLY A 30 1.00 6.57 -2.91
N VAL A 31 1.03 5.63 -1.97
CA VAL A 31 -0.09 5.34 -1.07
C VAL A 31 0.34 5.50 0.40
N ASP A 32 -0.63 5.74 1.26
CA ASP A 32 -0.45 5.75 2.71
C ASP A 32 -1.63 5.02 3.36
N ALA A 33 -1.39 3.88 3.98
CA ALA A 33 -2.43 3.11 4.64
C ALA A 33 -2.63 3.55 6.10
N PRO A 34 -3.81 3.34 6.70
CA PRO A 34 -4.01 3.57 8.13
C PRO A 34 -3.00 2.82 8.98
N GLU A 35 -2.51 3.48 10.04
CA GLU A 35 -1.59 2.86 10.99
C GLU A 35 -2.25 1.67 11.69
N LEU A 36 -1.48 0.67 12.13
CA LEU A 36 -2.05 -0.57 12.71
C LEU A 36 -3.01 -0.35 13.90
N ARG A 37 -2.84 0.75 14.63
CA ARG A 37 -3.67 1.14 15.77
C ARG A 37 -4.79 2.11 15.40
N GLN A 38 -4.79 2.61 14.17
CA GLN A 38 -5.85 3.44 13.61
C GLN A 38 -6.99 2.54 13.14
N ASP A 39 -8.20 3.11 13.08
CA ASP A 39 -9.33 2.47 12.40
C ASP A 39 -8.93 2.04 10.98
N PHE A 40 -9.43 0.87 10.59
CA PHE A 40 -9.06 0.16 9.35
C PHE A 40 -7.60 -0.30 9.23
N GLY A 41 -6.66 0.04 10.12
CA GLY A 41 -5.25 -0.36 9.97
C GLY A 41 -5.03 -1.87 9.89
N ARG A 42 -5.72 -2.64 10.74
CA ARG A 42 -5.68 -4.11 10.69
C ARG A 42 -6.39 -4.68 9.47
N VAL A 43 -7.48 -4.04 9.03
CA VAL A 43 -8.23 -4.45 7.84
C VAL A 43 -7.40 -4.23 6.57
N ALA A 44 -6.74 -3.08 6.46
CA ALA A 44 -5.84 -2.74 5.37
C ALA A 44 -4.64 -3.70 5.32
N LYS A 45 -4.05 -4.04 6.47
CA LYS A 45 -3.01 -5.07 6.55
C LYS A 45 -3.51 -6.42 6.04
N GLN A 46 -4.71 -6.83 6.45
CA GLN A 46 -5.29 -8.10 6.02
C GLN A 46 -5.51 -8.12 4.50
N ALA A 47 -6.08 -7.04 3.93
CA ALA A 47 -6.28 -6.90 2.50
C ALA A 47 -4.95 -6.99 1.71
N LEU A 48 -3.90 -6.30 2.17
CA LEU A 48 -2.58 -6.41 1.55
C LEU A 48 -2.00 -7.83 1.68
N SER A 49 -2.18 -8.47 2.83
CA SER A 49 -1.75 -9.84 3.07
C SER A 49 -2.42 -10.82 2.09
N GLU A 50 -3.73 -10.72 1.93
CA GLU A 50 -4.48 -11.51 0.95
C GLU A 50 -4.02 -11.23 -0.49
N ALA A 51 -3.72 -9.97 -0.80
CA ALA A 51 -3.25 -9.57 -2.12
C ALA A 51 -1.88 -10.19 -2.46
N VAL A 52 -0.91 -10.19 -1.53
CA VAL A 52 0.50 -10.47 -1.87
C VAL A 52 1.27 -11.45 -0.97
N PHE A 53 0.82 -11.78 0.25
CA PHE A 53 1.61 -12.63 1.14
C PHE A 53 1.85 -14.03 0.54
N GLY A 54 3.09 -14.52 0.66
CA GLY A 54 3.49 -15.80 0.10
C GLY A 54 3.51 -15.87 -1.43
N LYS A 55 3.29 -14.76 -2.13
CA LYS A 55 3.28 -14.70 -3.60
C LYS A 55 4.58 -14.11 -4.12
N THR A 56 4.97 -14.50 -5.34
CA THR A 56 6.05 -13.84 -6.08
C THR A 56 5.48 -12.66 -6.85
N VAL A 57 5.90 -11.46 -6.47
CA VAL A 57 5.45 -10.19 -7.07
C VAL A 57 6.55 -9.59 -7.93
N THR A 58 6.16 -8.72 -8.85
CA THR A 58 7.07 -7.86 -9.60
C THR A 58 7.07 -6.48 -8.93
N LEU A 59 8.24 -6.07 -8.47
CA LEU A 59 8.50 -4.73 -7.95
C LEU A 59 9.02 -3.85 -9.08
N VAL A 60 8.41 -2.67 -9.24
CA VAL A 60 8.88 -1.57 -10.08
C VAL A 60 9.39 -0.47 -9.16
N PRO A 61 10.70 -0.41 -8.89
CA PRO A 61 11.27 0.55 -7.94
C PRO A 61 11.25 1.97 -8.48
N SER A 62 11.08 2.95 -7.58
CA SER A 62 11.18 4.37 -7.90
C SER A 62 12.19 5.14 -7.03
N GLY A 63 12.69 4.50 -5.96
CA GLY A 63 13.70 5.09 -5.09
C GLY A 63 13.70 4.46 -3.70
N ARG A 64 14.19 5.22 -2.73
CA ARG A 64 14.14 4.84 -1.31
C ARG A 64 13.60 5.98 -0.48
N ASP A 65 12.87 5.65 0.58
CA ASP A 65 12.44 6.63 1.57
C ASP A 65 13.56 6.96 2.57
N ARG A 66 13.30 7.94 3.46
CA ARG A 66 14.25 8.35 4.52
C ARG A 66 14.64 7.23 5.48
N TYR A 67 13.82 6.17 5.58
CA TYR A 67 14.06 4.99 6.41
C TYR A 67 14.76 3.87 5.62
N ARG A 68 15.26 4.17 4.42
CA ARG A 68 15.94 3.26 3.49
C ARG A 68 15.07 2.11 3.00
N ARG A 69 13.74 2.17 3.14
CA ARG A 69 12.82 1.21 2.50
C ARG A 69 12.79 1.47 1.01
N LEU A 70 12.69 0.42 0.21
CA LEU A 70 12.48 0.55 -1.23
C LEU A 70 11.07 1.09 -1.48
N LEU A 71 10.96 2.19 -2.21
CA LEU A 71 9.68 2.65 -2.76
C LEU A 71 9.44 1.93 -4.08
N ALA A 72 8.28 1.26 -4.20
CA ALA A 72 7.96 0.54 -5.41
C ALA A 72 6.45 0.44 -5.67
N ARG A 73 6.09 0.39 -6.95
CA ARG A 73 4.83 -0.20 -7.39
C ARG A 73 4.94 -1.72 -7.34
N VAL A 74 3.98 -2.36 -6.67
CA VAL A 74 3.92 -3.81 -6.51
C VAL A 74 2.91 -4.37 -7.50
N VAL A 75 3.35 -5.26 -8.38
CA VAL A 75 2.52 -5.88 -9.41
C VAL A 75 2.42 -7.38 -9.17
N TYR A 76 1.20 -7.91 -9.13
CA TYR A 76 0.94 -9.35 -9.02
C TYR A 76 -0.03 -9.80 -10.11
N ARG A 77 0.41 -10.76 -10.96
CA ARG A 77 -0.37 -11.28 -12.10
C ARG A 77 -0.98 -10.16 -12.98
N GLY A 78 -0.20 -9.12 -13.24
CA GLY A 78 -0.64 -7.97 -14.06
C GLY A 78 -1.46 -6.92 -13.32
N ARG A 79 -1.85 -7.16 -12.06
CA ARG A 79 -2.60 -6.19 -11.23
C ARG A 79 -1.65 -5.30 -10.45
N ASP A 80 -1.92 -3.99 -10.46
CA ASP A 80 -1.25 -3.00 -9.62
C ASP A 80 -1.86 -3.03 -8.22
N VAL A 81 -1.13 -3.59 -7.26
CA VAL A 81 -1.58 -3.75 -5.88
C VAL A 81 -1.70 -2.39 -5.19
N ASN A 82 -0.84 -1.42 -5.52
CA ASN A 82 -0.92 -0.08 -4.93
C ASN A 82 -2.25 0.59 -5.30
N LEU A 83 -2.62 0.50 -6.58
CA LEU A 83 -3.90 1.00 -7.07
C LEU A 83 -5.08 0.24 -6.45
N GLU A 84 -4.99 -1.09 -6.33
CA GLU A 84 -6.02 -1.94 -5.71
C GLU A 84 -6.28 -1.53 -4.25
N MET A 85 -5.24 -1.26 -3.47
CA MET A 85 -5.37 -0.79 -2.08
C MET A 85 -6.11 0.54 -1.98
N VAL A 86 -5.92 1.47 -2.91
CA VAL A 86 -6.65 2.75 -2.93
C VAL A 86 -8.09 2.55 -3.44
N ALA A 87 -8.25 1.81 -4.54
CA ALA A 87 -9.56 1.57 -5.17
C ALA A 87 -10.54 0.82 -4.26
N THR A 88 -10.03 0.01 -3.33
CA THR A 88 -10.85 -0.72 -2.34
C THR A 88 -11.01 0.04 -1.02
N GLY A 89 -10.47 1.25 -0.90
CA GLY A 89 -10.56 2.07 0.31
C GLY A 89 -9.73 1.52 1.48
N MET A 90 -8.62 0.84 1.19
CA MET A 90 -7.69 0.33 2.21
C MET A 90 -6.47 1.24 2.41
N ALA A 91 -6.24 2.18 1.49
CA ALA A 91 -5.18 3.17 1.59
C ALA A 91 -5.62 4.51 0.99
N TRP A 92 -4.94 5.58 1.42
CA TRP A 92 -5.08 6.92 0.87
C TRP A 92 -4.12 7.12 -0.30
N HIS A 93 -4.50 7.97 -1.26
CA HIS A 93 -3.54 8.53 -2.22
C HIS A 93 -2.65 9.54 -1.49
N TYR A 94 -1.35 9.27 -1.44
CA TYR A 94 -0.43 10.15 -0.71
C TYR A 94 0.02 11.34 -1.56
N VAL A 95 -0.89 12.31 -1.71
CA VAL A 95 -0.75 13.49 -2.59
C VAL A 95 0.51 14.33 -2.35
N ARG A 96 1.07 14.29 -1.12
CA ARG A 96 2.34 14.97 -0.79
C ARG A 96 3.52 14.44 -1.60
N TYR A 97 3.50 13.15 -1.95
CA TYR A 97 4.62 12.47 -2.61
C TYR A 97 4.25 11.85 -3.97
N SER A 98 2.98 11.85 -4.36
CA SER A 98 2.52 11.31 -5.64
C SER A 98 1.50 12.21 -6.30
N LYS A 99 1.70 12.47 -7.60
CA LYS A 99 0.73 13.15 -8.50
C LYS A 99 0.06 12.17 -9.47
N ASP A 100 0.08 10.87 -9.16
CA ASP A 100 -0.49 9.84 -10.02
C ASP A 100 -2.01 10.02 -10.17
N ALA A 101 -2.45 10.36 -11.38
CA ALA A 101 -3.85 10.60 -11.70
C ALA A 101 -4.72 9.34 -11.51
N LYS A 102 -4.15 8.14 -11.63
CA LYS A 102 -4.89 6.88 -11.43
C LYS A 102 -5.21 6.67 -9.96
N LEU A 103 -4.25 6.95 -9.07
CA LEU A 103 -4.48 6.88 -7.62
C LEU A 103 -5.51 7.93 -7.18
N ALA A 104 -5.43 9.15 -7.72
CA ALA A 104 -6.40 10.20 -7.44
C ALA A 104 -7.82 9.82 -7.89
N ALA A 105 -7.96 9.25 -9.10
CA ALA A 105 -9.24 8.78 -9.61
C ALA A 105 -9.80 7.62 -8.78
N ALA A 106 -8.96 6.64 -8.45
CA ALA A 106 -9.35 5.48 -7.64
C ALA A 106 -9.80 5.90 -6.23
N GLU A 107 -9.11 6.84 -5.58
CA GLU A 107 -9.52 7.31 -4.26
C GLU A 107 -10.88 8.02 -4.33
N ARG A 108 -11.07 8.88 -5.34
CA ARG A 108 -12.35 9.57 -5.56
C ARG A 108 -13.49 8.58 -5.75
N GLU A 109 -13.30 7.54 -6.56
CA GLU A 109 -14.30 6.50 -6.80
C GLU A 109 -14.60 5.69 -5.54
N ALA A 110 -13.57 5.29 -4.79
CA ALA A 110 -13.73 4.57 -3.52
C ALA A 110 -14.51 5.40 -2.48
N ARG A 111 -14.27 6.72 -2.42
CA ARG A 111 -15.01 7.65 -1.55
C ARG A 111 -16.48 7.74 -1.93
N LEU A 112 -16.78 7.92 -3.23
CA LEU A 112 -18.16 8.01 -3.74
C LEU A 112 -18.94 6.72 -3.46
N ALA A 113 -18.28 5.57 -3.63
CA ALA A 113 -18.85 4.25 -3.38
C ALA A 113 -18.82 3.83 -1.89
N ARG A 114 -18.27 4.66 -0.99
CA ARG A 114 -18.13 4.39 0.45
C ARG A 114 -17.43 3.05 0.75
N LEU A 115 -16.40 2.72 -0.01
CA LEU A 115 -15.65 1.48 0.14
C LEU A 115 -14.63 1.57 1.28
N GLY A 116 -14.37 0.45 1.94
CA GLY A 116 -13.33 0.35 2.96
C GLY A 116 -13.45 1.44 4.03
N LEU A 117 -12.36 2.15 4.29
CA LEU A 117 -12.30 3.22 5.28
C LEU A 117 -13.28 4.37 5.01
N TRP A 118 -13.73 4.54 3.76
CA TRP A 118 -14.73 5.55 3.39
C TRP A 118 -16.16 5.21 3.81
N SER A 119 -16.40 3.98 4.29
CA SER A 119 -17.70 3.60 4.90
C SER A 119 -17.94 4.30 6.24
N GLN A 120 -16.88 4.72 6.92
CA GLN A 120 -16.94 5.44 8.18
C GLN A 120 -16.99 6.96 7.94
N ARG A 121 -17.77 7.66 8.76
CA ARG A 121 -17.74 9.12 8.78
C ARG A 121 -16.46 9.60 9.45
N GLY A 122 -15.79 10.57 8.84
CA GLY A 122 -14.63 11.24 9.44
C GLY A 122 -13.34 10.42 9.43
N ALA A 123 -13.15 9.53 8.45
CA ALA A 123 -11.89 8.82 8.28
C ALA A 123 -10.70 9.80 8.26
N ILE A 124 -9.75 9.59 9.17
CA ILE A 124 -8.59 10.45 9.37
C ILE A 124 -7.45 9.95 8.48
N PRO A 125 -6.75 10.80 7.72
CA PRO A 125 -5.61 10.33 6.96
C PRO A 125 -4.41 9.99 7.88
N PRO A 126 -3.55 9.03 7.51
CA PRO A 126 -2.51 8.54 8.41
C PRO A 126 -1.47 9.63 8.77
N TRP A 127 -1.20 10.58 7.86
CA TRP A 127 -0.30 11.70 8.14
C TRP A 127 -0.87 12.73 9.13
N GLU A 128 -2.19 12.76 9.34
CA GLU A 128 -2.81 13.55 10.42
C GLU A 128 -2.85 12.76 11.72
N TRP A 129 -3.13 11.45 11.66
CA TRP A 129 -3.10 10.56 12.83
C TRP A 129 -1.73 10.49 13.54
N ARG A 130 -0.64 10.64 12.79
CA ARG A 130 0.74 10.64 13.34
C ARG A 130 1.13 11.91 14.08
N LYS A 131 0.30 12.97 14.05
CA LYS A 131 0.55 14.22 14.77
C LYS A 131 0.17 14.08 16.23
#